data_AF-A0A8K0A285-F1
#
_entry.id   AF-A0A8K0A285-F1
#
_cell.length_a   1.000
_cell.length_b   1.000
_cell.length_c   1.000
_cell.angle_alpha   90.00
_cell.angle_beta   90.00
_cell.angle_gamma   90.00
#
_symmetry.space_group_name_H-M   'P 1'
#
loop_
_entity.id
_entity.type
_entity.pdbx_description
1 polymer ?
#
loop_
_entity_poly.entity_id
_entity_poly.type
_entity_poly.pdbx_seq_one_letter_code
_entity_poly.pdbx_strand_id
1 'polypeptide(L)'
;MARFWAVLFLTLAAVHGALSCTCMPAHPQTIFCHAEVAVRGKIVKVEEIGYVRPTPNVTMEEEEEEEYLDPSINEIPLEMRAMAEEAYHIEWVRYTLRVTKVFKGAEKMEFINKNKNLVYIYTMPDGAACGIKLNPKQHYLLTGHVHEGRFQVGACGWNVEWSQVTVKQRRGLKYMYGKHCEHCSIQTCFFGGYGCDETSPKSCVWKGLLDGWPYDCHTVHSACIRKRHGSCEWFHPPSLRKCEERAFPVAREGFHEPAEGYPDSDPGEKDPLSEHPEELPGLPELEDDDFPTSFPEFPEHLFP
;
A
#
# COMPACT_ATOMS: atom_id res chain seq x y z
N MET A 1 -47.88 19.42 9.32
CA MET A 1 -47.54 18.53 8.20
C MET A 1 -46.31 19.01 7.43
N ALA A 2 -46.35 20.16 6.73
CA ALA A 2 -45.24 20.63 5.89
C ALA A 2 -43.86 20.78 6.61
N ARG A 3 -43.84 21.24 7.87
CA ARG A 3 -42.61 21.36 8.67
C ARG A 3 -41.99 20.00 9.04
N PHE A 4 -42.82 18.98 9.22
CA PHE A 4 -42.36 17.61 9.53
C PHE A 4 -41.68 16.99 8.31
N TRP A 5 -42.26 17.17 7.12
CA TRP A 5 -41.68 16.70 5.86
C TRP A 5 -40.41 17.47 5.49
N ALA A 6 -40.35 18.78 5.75
CA ALA A 6 -39.14 19.58 5.55
C ALA A 6 -37.99 19.12 6.45
N VAL A 7 -38.25 18.85 7.74
CA VAL A 7 -37.24 18.31 8.66
C VAL A 7 -36.82 16.90 8.24
N LEU A 8 -37.77 16.03 7.86
CA LEU A 8 -37.48 14.67 7.39
C LEU A 8 -36.60 14.68 6.12
N PHE A 9 -36.90 15.54 5.15
CA PHE A 9 -36.10 15.69 3.92
C PHE A 9 -34.69 16.26 4.21
N LEU A 10 -34.57 17.26 5.10
CA LEU A 10 -33.26 17.79 5.53
C LEU A 10 -32.42 16.73 6.26
N THR A 11 -33.05 15.91 7.12
CA THR A 11 -32.35 14.80 7.79
C THR A 11 -31.98 13.67 6.83
N LEU A 12 -32.83 13.33 5.86
CA LEU A 12 -32.52 12.30 4.86
C LEU A 12 -31.42 12.78 3.91
N ALA A 13 -31.43 14.03 3.47
CA ALA A 13 -30.37 14.60 2.63
C ALA A 13 -29.00 14.59 3.35
N ALA A 14 -28.98 14.85 4.66
CA ALA A 14 -27.75 14.75 5.47
C ALA A 14 -27.21 13.31 5.59
N VAL A 15 -28.05 12.29 5.41
CA VAL A 15 -27.65 10.87 5.49
C VAL A 15 -27.11 10.33 4.16
N HIS A 16 -27.35 11.01 3.03
CA HIS A 16 -26.85 10.58 1.72
C HIS A 16 -25.37 10.97 1.45
N GLY A 17 -24.70 11.63 2.39
CA GLY A 17 -23.39 12.28 2.15
C GLY A 17 -22.18 11.64 2.85
N ALA A 18 -22.30 10.50 3.53
CA ALA A 18 -21.19 9.91 4.27
C ALA A 18 -20.81 8.53 3.75
N LEU A 19 -20.34 8.45 2.49
CA LEU A 19 -19.46 7.36 2.08
C LEU A 19 -18.06 7.71 2.59
N SER A 20 -17.83 7.50 3.89
CA SER A 20 -16.49 7.57 4.46
C SER A 20 -15.66 6.36 4.02
N CYS A 21 -14.37 6.55 3.84
CA CYS A 21 -13.43 5.48 3.53
C CYS A 21 -13.54 4.33 4.53
N THR A 22 -13.84 3.13 4.02
CA THR A 22 -13.86 1.89 4.81
C THR A 22 -13.13 0.81 4.03
N CYS A 23 -12.09 0.23 4.64
CA CYS A 23 -11.27 -0.80 4.02
C CYS A 23 -11.61 -2.18 4.58
N MET A 24 -11.68 -3.19 3.72
CA MET A 24 -11.78 -4.58 4.15
C MET A 24 -10.42 -5.03 4.69
N PRO A 25 -10.34 -5.58 5.92
CA PRO A 25 -9.09 -6.08 6.45
C PRO A 25 -8.52 -7.21 5.58
N ALA A 26 -7.23 -7.14 5.29
CA ALA A 26 -6.57 -8.08 4.41
C ALA A 26 -5.15 -8.37 4.91
N HIS A 27 -4.72 -9.62 4.76
CA HIS A 27 -3.34 -10.01 5.02
C HIS A 27 -2.37 -9.23 4.11
N PRO A 28 -1.16 -8.85 4.56
CA PRO A 28 -0.20 -8.08 3.75
C PRO A 28 0.12 -8.69 2.38
N GLN A 29 0.19 -10.04 2.31
CA GLN A 29 0.34 -10.74 1.04
C GLN A 29 -0.83 -10.48 0.09
N THR A 30 -2.08 -10.48 0.58
CA THR A 30 -3.26 -10.18 -0.22
C THR A 30 -3.18 -8.75 -0.79
N ILE A 31 -2.84 -7.77 0.06
CA ILE A 31 -2.67 -6.38 -0.37
C ILE A 31 -1.57 -6.28 -1.44
N PHE A 32 -0.43 -6.95 -1.23
CA PHE A 32 0.66 -7.02 -2.22
C PHE A 32 0.21 -7.69 -3.53
N CYS A 33 -0.61 -8.74 -3.46
CA CYS A 33 -1.09 -9.46 -4.63
C CYS A 33 -2.07 -8.61 -5.47
N HIS A 34 -2.92 -7.82 -4.83
CA HIS A 34 -3.87 -6.94 -5.52
C HIS A 34 -3.27 -5.60 -5.97
N ALA A 35 -2.20 -5.12 -5.32
CA ALA A 35 -1.50 -3.93 -5.74
C ALA A 35 -0.83 -4.14 -7.11
N GLU A 36 -0.79 -3.11 -7.94
CA GLU A 36 -0.06 -3.16 -9.21
C GLU A 36 1.42 -2.85 -9.00
N VAL A 37 1.70 -1.97 -8.05
CA VAL A 37 3.03 -1.49 -7.71
C VAL A 37 3.24 -1.63 -6.21
N ALA A 38 4.41 -2.15 -5.82
CA ALA A 38 4.88 -2.19 -4.44
C ALA A 38 6.33 -1.73 -4.37
N VAL A 39 6.60 -0.65 -3.64
CA VAL A 39 7.91 0.02 -3.61
C VAL A 39 8.32 0.43 -2.21
N ARG A 40 9.63 0.48 -1.98
CA ARG A 40 10.25 1.16 -0.83
C ARG A 40 10.87 2.45 -1.31
N GLY A 41 10.59 3.56 -0.64
CA GLY A 41 11.22 4.83 -0.95
C GLY A 41 11.16 5.84 0.18
N LYS A 42 11.87 6.96 -0.01
CA LYS A 42 11.90 8.08 0.92
C LYS A 42 11.06 9.23 0.39
N ILE A 43 10.17 9.77 1.21
CA ILE A 43 9.39 10.95 0.84
C ILE A 43 10.32 12.17 0.89
N VAL A 44 10.37 12.92 -0.21
CA VAL A 44 11.24 14.10 -0.36
C VAL A 44 10.44 15.39 -0.15
N LYS A 45 9.29 15.50 -0.81
CA LYS A 45 8.45 16.69 -0.84
C LYS A 45 6.97 16.29 -0.86
N VAL A 46 6.11 17.14 -0.32
CA VAL A 46 4.65 17.09 -0.44
C VAL A 46 4.17 18.40 -1.06
N GLU A 47 3.18 18.30 -1.93
CA GLU A 47 2.56 19.41 -2.65
C GLU A 47 1.06 19.15 -2.76
N GLU A 48 0.24 20.17 -2.58
CA GLU A 48 -1.21 20.11 -2.78
C GLU A 48 -1.51 20.62 -4.20
N ILE A 49 -2.29 19.86 -4.96
CA ILE A 49 -2.69 20.19 -6.33
C ILE A 49 -4.19 20.42 -6.31
N GLY A 50 -4.60 21.63 -6.64
CA GLY A 50 -5.99 22.04 -6.66
C GLY A 50 -6.27 23.10 -7.72
N TYR A 51 -7.53 23.50 -7.80
CA TYR A 51 -8.01 24.57 -8.68
C TYR A 51 -8.97 25.48 -7.92
N VAL A 52 -9.11 26.71 -8.40
CA VAL A 52 -10.10 27.65 -7.85
C VAL A 52 -11.46 27.32 -8.43
N ARG A 53 -12.45 27.06 -7.58
CA ARG A 53 -13.85 26.92 -8.02
C ARG A 53 -14.36 28.28 -8.51
N PRO A 54 -14.88 28.38 -9.74
CA PRO A 54 -15.53 29.60 -10.20
C PRO A 54 -16.73 29.90 -9.30
N THR A 55 -16.79 31.10 -8.73
CA THR A 55 -17.98 31.53 -7.98
C THR A 55 -19.15 31.67 -8.95
N PRO A 56 -20.35 31.14 -8.64
CA PRO A 56 -21.48 31.07 -9.57
C PRO A 56 -22.09 32.41 -10.02
N ASN A 57 -21.52 33.55 -9.60
CA ASN A 57 -21.97 34.89 -9.97
C ASN A 57 -21.13 35.57 -11.07
N VAL A 58 -20.21 34.85 -11.73
CA VAL A 58 -19.55 35.35 -12.93
C VAL A 58 -20.37 34.88 -14.14
N THR A 59 -21.13 35.79 -14.74
CA THR A 59 -21.76 35.55 -16.04
C THR A 59 -20.66 35.25 -17.04
N MET A 60 -20.69 34.02 -17.56
CA MET A 60 -19.82 33.55 -18.61
C MET A 60 -20.00 34.43 -19.85
N GLU A 61 -19.04 35.32 -20.09
CA GLU A 61 -18.60 35.59 -21.45
C GLU A 61 -17.39 34.67 -21.66
N GLU A 62 -17.53 33.78 -22.63
CA GLU A 62 -16.49 32.87 -23.08
C GLU A 62 -15.28 33.69 -23.50
N GLU A 63 -14.11 33.52 -22.87
CA GLU A 63 -12.83 33.62 -23.56
C GLU A 63 -11.66 33.09 -22.71
N GLU A 64 -10.93 32.19 -23.35
CA GLU A 64 -9.50 31.85 -23.22
C GLU A 64 -8.98 31.03 -22.02
N GLU A 65 -8.21 30.00 -22.41
CA GLU A 65 -7.31 29.21 -21.58
C GLU A 65 -6.35 30.15 -20.81
N GLU A 66 -6.70 30.55 -19.58
CA GLU A 66 -5.71 31.17 -18.70
C GLU A 66 -4.83 30.10 -18.04
N GLU A 67 -3.60 30.10 -18.51
CA GLU A 67 -2.42 29.43 -18.02
C GLU A 67 -2.23 29.55 -16.49
N TYR A 68 -1.69 28.47 -15.94
CA TYR A 68 -1.43 28.19 -14.53
C TYR A 68 -0.78 29.36 -13.77
N LEU A 69 -1.57 30.09 -12.98
CA LEU A 69 -1.06 30.95 -11.92
C LEU A 69 -1.11 30.18 -10.59
N ASP A 70 0.07 29.91 -10.02
CA ASP A 70 0.25 29.54 -8.61
C ASP A 70 0.60 30.82 -7.83
N PRO A 71 -0.39 31.56 -7.29
CA PRO A 71 -0.09 32.62 -6.35
C PRO A 71 0.14 31.96 -4.98
N SER A 72 1.34 32.10 -4.44
CA SER A 72 1.57 31.80 -3.03
C SER A 72 0.54 32.59 -2.20
N ILE A 73 -0.25 31.90 -1.37
CA ILE A 73 -1.36 32.48 -0.58
C ILE A 73 -0.91 33.71 0.24
N ASN A 74 0.40 33.82 0.51
CA ASN A 74 1.03 34.94 1.20
C ASN A 74 0.99 36.27 0.44
N GLU A 75 0.69 36.29 -0.86
CA GLU A 75 0.61 37.51 -1.69
C GLU A 75 -0.82 38.09 -1.76
N ILE A 76 -1.82 37.31 -1.34
CA ILE A 76 -3.22 37.76 -1.32
C ILE A 76 -3.42 38.70 -0.11
N PRO A 77 -4.11 39.84 -0.27
CA PRO A 77 -4.50 40.70 0.86
C PRO A 77 -5.25 39.92 1.94
N LEU A 78 -4.96 40.18 3.22
CA LEU A 78 -5.47 39.40 4.37
C LEU A 78 -7.01 39.27 4.37
N GLU A 79 -7.71 40.30 3.91
CA GLU A 79 -9.17 40.35 3.83
C GLU A 79 -9.76 39.43 2.75
N MET A 80 -8.98 39.11 1.71
CA MET A 80 -9.39 38.27 0.58
C MET A 80 -8.90 36.82 0.72
N ARG A 81 -8.01 36.53 1.67
CA ARG A 81 -7.47 35.18 1.91
C ARG A 81 -8.54 34.18 2.31
N ALA A 82 -9.42 34.53 3.25
CA ALA A 82 -10.48 33.64 3.69
C ALA A 82 -11.45 33.29 2.55
N MET A 83 -11.74 34.24 1.66
CA MET A 83 -12.58 34.03 0.49
C MET A 83 -11.88 33.19 -0.59
N ALA A 84 -10.59 33.42 -0.82
CA ALA A 84 -9.78 32.64 -1.76
C ALA A 84 -9.56 31.19 -1.26
N GLU A 85 -9.37 30.99 0.04
CA GLU A 85 -9.26 29.67 0.68
C GLU A 85 -10.58 28.87 0.57
N GLU A 86 -11.75 29.50 0.68
CA GLU A 86 -13.04 28.82 0.45
C GLU A 86 -13.27 28.42 -1.01
N ALA A 87 -12.73 29.20 -1.97
CA ALA A 87 -12.82 28.90 -3.40
C ALA A 87 -11.81 27.85 -3.86
N TYR A 88 -10.68 27.68 -3.16
CA TYR A 88 -9.63 26.74 -3.55
C TYR A 88 -10.01 25.29 -3.20
N HIS A 89 -10.11 24.44 -4.22
CA HIS A 89 -10.43 23.03 -4.07
C HIS A 89 -9.20 22.17 -4.36
N ILE A 90 -8.66 21.53 -3.33
CA ILE A 90 -7.57 20.55 -3.48
C ILE A 90 -8.16 19.28 -4.11
N GLU A 91 -7.62 18.90 -5.26
CA GLU A 91 -8.03 17.69 -5.97
C GLU A 91 -7.15 16.50 -5.55
N TRP A 92 -5.83 16.72 -5.47
CA TRP A 92 -4.85 15.69 -5.16
C TRP A 92 -3.78 16.20 -4.22
N VAL A 93 -3.29 15.33 -3.35
CA VAL A 93 -2.01 15.54 -2.65
C VAL A 93 -0.95 14.73 -3.36
N ARG A 94 0.10 15.41 -3.83
CA ARG A 94 1.23 14.82 -4.53
C ARG A 94 2.45 14.73 -3.61
N TYR A 95 3.06 13.55 -3.57
CA TYR A 95 4.34 13.34 -2.90
C TYR A 95 5.43 13.02 -3.92
N THR A 96 6.61 13.60 -3.72
CA THR A 96 7.82 13.19 -4.45
C THR A 96 8.50 12.06 -3.67
N LEU A 97 8.50 10.85 -4.23
CA LEU A 97 9.14 9.67 -3.66
C LEU A 97 10.49 9.42 -4.33
N ARG A 98 11.56 9.36 -3.54
CA ARG A 98 12.83 8.76 -3.97
C ARG A 98 12.75 7.24 -3.80
N VAL A 99 12.51 6.53 -4.90
CA VAL A 99 12.43 5.07 -4.94
C VAL A 99 13.81 4.47 -4.63
N THR A 100 13.85 3.53 -3.69
CA THR A 100 15.06 2.79 -3.30
C THR A 100 14.97 1.32 -3.66
N LYS A 101 13.76 0.76 -3.73
CA LYS A 101 13.53 -0.62 -4.14
C LYS A 101 12.14 -0.75 -4.77
N VAL A 102 12.06 -1.49 -5.86
CA VAL A 102 10.79 -1.96 -6.43
C VAL A 102 10.65 -3.44 -6.12
N PHE A 103 9.53 -3.83 -5.53
CA PHE A 103 9.19 -5.22 -5.22
C PHE A 103 8.19 -5.80 -6.22
N LYS A 104 7.34 -4.95 -6.82
CA LYS A 104 6.34 -5.32 -7.83
C LYS A 104 6.07 -4.14 -8.76
N GLY A 105 5.80 -4.44 -10.04
CA GLY A 105 5.40 -3.45 -11.05
C GLY A 105 6.58 -2.64 -11.59
N ALA A 106 7.71 -3.28 -11.88
CA ALA A 106 8.91 -2.60 -12.38
C ALA A 106 8.64 -1.90 -13.71
N GLU A 107 7.95 -2.59 -14.63
CA GLU A 107 7.53 -2.09 -15.93
C GLU A 107 6.61 -0.86 -15.83
N LYS A 108 5.69 -0.87 -14.85
CA LYS A 108 4.80 0.28 -14.59
C LYS A 108 5.58 1.46 -14.01
N MET A 109 6.51 1.19 -13.11
CA MET A 109 7.38 2.21 -12.53
C MET A 109 8.30 2.86 -13.55
N GLU A 110 8.86 2.07 -14.47
CA GLU A 110 9.67 2.55 -15.60
C GLU A 110 8.84 3.41 -16.55
N PHE A 111 7.58 3.06 -16.81
CA PHE A 111 6.68 3.86 -17.64
C PHE A 111 6.41 5.25 -17.02
N ILE A 112 6.17 5.31 -15.72
CA ILE A 112 5.88 6.57 -15.00
C ILE A 112 7.12 7.48 -14.95
N ASN A 113 8.31 6.90 -14.75
CA ASN A 113 9.54 7.67 -14.81
C ASN A 113 10.74 6.87 -15.32
N LYS A 114 11.03 7.02 -16.61
CA LYS A 114 12.11 6.31 -17.31
C LYS A 114 13.52 6.67 -16.84
N ASN A 115 13.73 7.91 -16.37
CA ASN A 115 15.08 8.48 -16.28
C ASN A 115 15.49 8.91 -14.87
N LYS A 116 14.63 8.77 -13.85
CA LYS A 116 14.97 9.12 -12.47
C LYS A 116 14.28 8.20 -11.46
N ASN A 117 15.00 7.88 -10.40
CA ASN A 117 14.53 7.27 -9.16
C ASN A 117 13.61 8.20 -8.32
N LEU A 118 13.04 9.26 -8.91
CA LEU A 118 12.12 10.20 -8.26
C LEU A 118 10.74 10.10 -8.90
N VAL A 119 9.76 9.54 -8.21
CA VAL A 119 8.43 9.29 -8.77
C VAL A 119 7.38 10.09 -8.00
N TYR A 120 6.38 10.60 -8.72
CA TYR A 120 5.24 11.27 -8.11
C TYR A 120 4.19 10.25 -7.68
N ILE A 121 3.75 10.39 -6.43
CA ILE A 121 2.69 9.61 -5.83
C ILE A 121 1.50 10.53 -5.58
N TYR A 122 0.30 10.05 -5.86
CA TYR A 122 -0.93 10.80 -5.71
C TYR A 122 -1.84 10.12 -4.69
N THR A 123 -2.49 10.91 -3.86
CA THR A 123 -3.51 10.43 -2.92
C THR A 123 -4.59 11.51 -2.74
N MET A 124 -5.74 11.10 -2.24
CA MET A 124 -6.83 12.03 -1.95
C MET A 124 -6.43 12.97 -0.78
N PRO A 125 -6.95 14.21 -0.76
CA PRO A 125 -6.62 15.18 0.29
C PRO A 125 -7.19 14.80 1.67
N ASP A 126 -8.35 14.15 1.69
CA ASP A 126 -9.08 13.83 2.91
C ASP A 126 -9.13 12.32 3.19
N GLY A 127 -9.08 11.95 4.47
CA GLY A 127 -9.17 10.57 4.92
C GLY A 127 -10.54 9.93 4.63
N ALA A 128 -11.62 10.70 4.61
CA ALA A 128 -12.94 10.23 4.19
C ALA A 128 -12.95 9.77 2.73
N ALA A 129 -12.08 10.33 1.88
CA ALA A 129 -11.87 9.90 0.50
C ALA A 129 -10.72 8.87 0.36
N CYS A 130 -10.31 8.22 1.46
CA CYS A 130 -9.17 7.29 1.51
C CYS A 130 -7.80 7.94 1.26
N GLY A 131 -7.69 9.24 1.51
CA GLY A 131 -6.43 9.98 1.50
C GLY A 131 -5.49 9.56 2.62
N ILE A 132 -4.19 9.53 2.34
CA ILE A 132 -3.16 9.24 3.36
C ILE A 132 -2.19 10.41 3.54
N LYS A 133 -1.66 10.54 4.75
CA LYS A 133 -0.64 11.53 5.10
C LYS A 133 0.70 10.84 5.28
N LEU A 134 1.71 11.28 4.53
CA LEU A 134 3.06 10.72 4.59
C LEU A 134 4.04 11.80 5.04
N ASN A 135 4.93 11.45 5.96
CA ASN A 135 5.89 12.41 6.50
C ASN A 135 7.11 12.55 5.59
N PRO A 136 7.54 13.77 5.23
CA PRO A 136 8.80 13.98 4.53
C PRO A 136 9.99 13.43 5.30
N LYS A 137 11.05 13.06 4.57
CA LYS A 137 12.30 12.47 5.06
C LYS A 137 12.16 11.08 5.66
N GLN A 138 10.98 10.49 5.69
CA GLN A 138 10.74 9.15 6.20
C GLN A 138 10.73 8.10 5.07
N HIS A 139 11.18 6.89 5.40
CA HIS A 139 11.12 5.73 4.49
C HIS A 139 9.81 4.97 4.67
N TYR A 140 9.15 4.66 3.56
CA TYR A 140 7.89 3.93 3.54
C TYR A 140 7.97 2.71 2.62
N LEU A 141 7.24 1.67 2.98
CA LEU A 141 6.68 0.71 2.04
C LEU A 141 5.36 1.29 1.54
N LEU A 142 5.19 1.35 0.22
CA LEU A 142 3.97 1.85 -0.40
C LEU A 142 3.46 0.85 -1.44
N THR A 143 2.16 0.62 -1.41
CA THR A 143 1.46 -0.22 -2.39
C THR A 143 0.30 0.55 -2.99
N GLY A 144 0.08 0.39 -4.29
CA GLY A 144 -1.02 1.06 -4.95
C GLY A 144 -1.20 0.64 -6.39
N HIS A 145 -1.94 1.47 -7.12
CA HIS A 145 -2.38 1.21 -8.48
C HIS A 145 -1.87 2.32 -9.40
N VAL A 146 -1.68 2.00 -10.68
CA VAL A 146 -1.31 2.99 -11.69
C VAL A 146 -2.52 3.26 -12.56
N HIS A 147 -3.08 4.46 -12.45
CA HIS A 147 -4.20 4.90 -13.27
C HIS A 147 -3.76 6.12 -14.08
N GLU A 148 -3.96 6.09 -15.41
CA GLU A 148 -3.59 7.20 -16.31
C GLU A 148 -2.14 7.69 -16.12
N GLY A 149 -1.20 6.76 -15.93
CA GLY A 149 0.21 7.08 -15.70
C GLY A 149 0.52 7.71 -14.33
N ARG A 150 -0.45 7.76 -13.42
CA ARG A 150 -0.26 8.24 -12.04
C ARG A 150 -0.22 7.07 -11.07
N PHE A 151 0.83 7.00 -10.26
CA PHE A 151 0.89 6.05 -9.14
C PHE A 151 0.04 6.58 -7.98
N GLN A 152 -1.10 5.93 -7.72
CA GLN A 152 -2.05 6.32 -6.69
C GLN A 152 -1.95 5.38 -5.48
N VAL A 153 -1.94 5.98 -4.29
CA VAL A 153 -1.96 5.28 -3.01
C VAL A 153 -3.12 5.79 -2.15
N GLY A 154 -3.68 4.91 -1.32
CA GLY A 154 -4.79 5.27 -0.44
C GLY A 154 -4.80 4.47 0.85
N ALA A 155 -5.76 4.74 1.72
CA ALA A 155 -5.84 4.20 3.07
C ALA A 155 -5.94 2.67 3.13
N CYS A 156 -6.47 2.02 2.08
CA CYS A 156 -6.61 0.56 2.03
C CYS A 156 -5.35 -0.16 1.53
N GLY A 157 -4.30 0.57 1.15
CA GLY A 157 -3.01 -0.01 0.78
C GLY A 157 -2.12 -0.31 2.00
N TRP A 158 -1.07 -1.09 1.79
CA TRP A 158 -0.05 -1.37 2.79
C TRP A 158 1.00 -0.26 2.79
N ASN A 159 0.59 0.89 3.33
CA ASN A 159 1.34 2.15 3.32
C ASN A 159 1.88 2.46 4.71
N VAL A 160 3.00 1.86 5.06
CA VAL A 160 3.57 1.91 6.41
C VAL A 160 5.03 2.35 6.39
N GLU A 161 5.49 2.91 7.50
CA GLU A 161 6.89 3.23 7.67
C GLU A 161 7.74 1.96 7.54
N TRP A 162 8.88 2.04 6.86
CA TRP A 162 9.75 0.90 6.62
C TRP A 162 10.22 0.23 7.92
N SER A 163 10.41 1.00 8.99
CA SER A 163 10.78 0.50 10.33
C SER A 163 9.74 -0.46 10.92
N GLN A 164 8.45 -0.27 10.58
CA GLN A 164 7.33 -1.09 11.05
C GLN A 164 7.17 -2.38 10.25
N VAL A 165 7.79 -2.49 9.07
CA VAL A 165 7.76 -3.71 8.26
C VAL A 165 8.76 -4.70 8.84
N THR A 166 8.28 -5.85 9.27
CA THR A 166 9.10 -6.82 10.01
C THR A 166 10.06 -7.59 9.12
N VAL A 167 11.09 -8.21 9.69
CA VAL A 167 12.07 -9.01 8.94
C VAL A 167 11.37 -10.14 8.16
N LYS A 168 10.34 -10.75 8.73
CA LYS A 168 9.54 -11.79 8.08
C LYS A 168 8.72 -11.23 6.91
N GLN A 169 8.08 -10.07 7.10
CA GLN A 169 7.37 -9.36 6.03
C GLN A 169 8.31 -8.89 4.91
N ARG A 170 9.51 -8.42 5.24
CA ARG A 170 10.58 -8.07 4.28
C ARG A 170 11.00 -9.27 3.43
N ARG A 171 11.15 -10.45 4.04
CA ARG A 171 11.36 -11.72 3.32
C ARG A 171 10.16 -12.08 2.45
N GLY A 172 8.94 -11.86 2.96
CA GLY A 172 7.68 -12.02 2.22
C GLY A 172 7.69 -11.22 0.92
N LEU A 173 7.93 -9.91 1.01
CA LEU A 173 8.05 -8.99 -0.12
C LEU A 173 9.10 -9.44 -1.14
N LYS A 174 10.27 -9.88 -0.67
CA LYS A 174 11.42 -10.20 -1.54
C LYS A 174 11.29 -11.57 -2.22
N TYR A 175 10.72 -12.57 -1.56
CA TYR A 175 10.86 -13.96 -1.99
C TYR A 175 9.56 -14.77 -2.08
N MET A 176 8.51 -14.39 -1.34
CA MET A 176 7.33 -15.25 -1.17
C MET A 176 6.09 -14.69 -1.85
N TYR A 177 5.68 -13.46 -1.50
CA TYR A 177 4.36 -12.94 -1.86
C TYR A 177 4.13 -12.97 -3.38
N GLY A 178 4.98 -12.30 -4.17
CA GLY A 178 4.82 -12.24 -5.63
C GLY A 178 4.83 -13.61 -6.32
N LYS A 179 5.64 -14.56 -5.85
CA LYS A 179 5.75 -15.90 -6.43
C LYS A 179 4.48 -16.74 -6.29
N HIS A 180 3.65 -16.44 -5.31
CA HIS A 180 2.50 -17.27 -4.96
C HIS A 180 1.14 -16.62 -5.23
N CYS A 181 1.10 -15.32 -5.56
CA CYS A 181 -0.14 -14.57 -5.81
C CYS A 181 -1.06 -15.20 -6.88
N GLU A 182 -0.51 -15.79 -7.94
CA GLU A 182 -1.30 -16.34 -9.05
C GLU A 182 -1.95 -17.70 -8.71
N HIS A 183 -1.43 -18.39 -7.70
CA HIS A 183 -1.83 -19.76 -7.40
C HIS A 183 -2.56 -19.91 -6.07
N CYS A 184 -2.27 -19.03 -5.12
CA CYS A 184 -2.79 -19.10 -3.77
C CYS A 184 -3.57 -17.84 -3.44
N SER A 185 -4.77 -18.02 -2.92
CA SER A 185 -5.54 -16.96 -2.30
C SER A 185 -5.47 -17.06 -0.77
N ILE A 186 -5.70 -15.95 -0.09
CA ILE A 186 -5.88 -15.94 1.37
C ILE A 186 -7.32 -15.61 1.64
N GLN A 187 -8.00 -16.49 2.38
CA GLN A 187 -9.38 -16.32 2.74
C GLN A 187 -9.46 -15.64 4.11
N THR A 188 -10.02 -14.43 4.15
CA THR A 188 -10.22 -13.71 5.41
C THR A 188 -11.38 -14.33 6.19
N CYS A 189 -11.08 -14.79 7.40
CA CYS A 189 -12.04 -15.28 8.36
C CYS A 189 -12.59 -14.11 9.19
N PHE A 190 -13.89 -13.90 9.16
CA PHE A 190 -14.61 -12.83 9.85
C PHE A 190 -15.17 -13.28 11.20
N PHE A 191 -15.56 -12.32 12.03
CA PHE A 191 -16.23 -12.55 13.32
C PHE A 191 -17.37 -13.55 13.18
N GLY A 192 -17.46 -14.52 14.10
CA GLY A 192 -18.47 -15.59 14.07
C GLY A 192 -18.13 -16.78 13.17
N GLY A 193 -16.90 -16.86 12.63
CA GLY A 193 -16.47 -18.00 11.81
C GLY A 193 -16.93 -17.93 10.35
N TYR A 194 -17.45 -16.78 9.92
CA TYR A 194 -17.85 -16.56 8.52
C TYR A 194 -16.62 -16.41 7.62
N GLY A 195 -16.62 -17.06 6.45
CA GLY A 195 -15.51 -16.97 5.51
C GLY A 195 -14.29 -17.81 5.89
N CYS A 196 -14.46 -18.82 6.75
CA CYS A 196 -13.38 -19.70 7.21
C CYS A 196 -13.61 -21.10 6.62
N ASP A 197 -13.49 -21.22 5.30
CA ASP A 197 -13.65 -22.50 4.61
C ASP A 197 -12.29 -23.21 4.50
N GLU A 198 -12.00 -24.06 5.49
CA GLU A 198 -10.75 -24.81 5.55
C GLU A 198 -10.65 -25.90 4.45
N THR A 199 -11.68 -26.09 3.62
CA THR A 199 -11.71 -27.18 2.63
C THR A 199 -11.07 -26.84 1.28
N SER A 200 -10.80 -25.57 0.99
CA SER A 200 -10.26 -25.17 -0.31
C SER A 200 -8.75 -25.44 -0.42
N PRO A 201 -8.30 -26.31 -1.36
CA PRO A 201 -6.89 -26.63 -1.50
C PRO A 201 -6.06 -25.48 -2.08
N LYS A 202 -6.68 -24.41 -2.58
CA LYS A 202 -6.01 -23.25 -3.19
C LYS A 202 -5.96 -22.02 -2.30
N SER A 203 -6.43 -22.12 -1.05
CA SER A 203 -6.49 -20.98 -0.16
C SER A 203 -5.94 -21.28 1.22
N CYS A 204 -5.27 -20.29 1.81
CA CYS A 204 -4.94 -20.32 3.23
C CYS A 204 -5.98 -19.50 4.01
N VAL A 205 -6.56 -20.08 5.06
CA VAL A 205 -7.51 -19.38 5.93
C VAL A 205 -6.73 -18.47 6.89
N TRP A 206 -7.04 -17.18 6.89
CA TRP A 206 -6.44 -16.17 7.77
C TRP A 206 -7.41 -15.77 8.87
N LYS A 207 -7.02 -16.02 10.13
CA LYS A 207 -7.84 -15.81 11.34
C LYS A 207 -7.53 -14.51 12.10
N GLY A 208 -6.75 -13.59 11.51
CA GLY A 208 -6.25 -12.39 12.20
C GLY A 208 -7.32 -11.48 12.81
N LEU A 209 -8.54 -11.45 12.24
CA LEU A 209 -9.66 -10.69 12.81
C LEU A 209 -10.27 -11.33 14.06
N LEU A 210 -10.13 -12.65 14.22
CA LEU A 210 -10.58 -13.38 15.40
C LEU A 210 -9.53 -13.35 16.51
N ASP A 211 -8.26 -13.51 16.13
CA ASP A 211 -7.15 -13.61 17.09
C ASP A 211 -6.85 -12.25 17.75
N GLY A 212 -7.16 -11.15 17.05
CA GLY A 212 -6.92 -9.79 17.52
C GLY A 212 -5.43 -9.44 17.56
N TRP A 213 -5.13 -8.14 17.61
CA TRP A 213 -3.75 -7.68 17.78
C TRP A 213 -3.36 -7.76 19.26
N PRO A 214 -2.16 -8.23 19.65
CA PRO A 214 -0.99 -8.62 18.85
C PRO A 214 -0.88 -10.12 18.50
N TYR A 215 -1.96 -10.88 18.61
CA TYR A 215 -1.95 -12.35 18.49
C TYR A 215 -2.11 -12.87 17.05
N ASP A 216 -2.21 -11.99 16.05
CA ASP A 216 -2.25 -12.36 14.64
C ASP A 216 -0.87 -12.84 14.13
N CYS A 217 -0.49 -14.05 14.55
CA CYS A 217 0.79 -14.67 14.25
C CYS A 217 1.01 -14.90 12.75
N HIS A 218 -0.07 -15.15 11.99
CA HIS A 218 -0.01 -15.41 10.56
C HIS A 218 0.42 -14.16 9.77
N THR A 219 -0.17 -13.00 10.06
CA THR A 219 0.18 -11.70 9.43
C THR A 219 1.64 -11.32 9.62
N VAL A 220 2.20 -11.68 10.77
CA VAL A 220 3.56 -11.32 11.16
C VAL A 220 4.57 -12.31 10.63
N HIS A 221 4.37 -13.59 10.90
CA HIS A 221 5.42 -14.60 10.79
C HIS A 221 5.26 -15.52 9.57
N SER A 222 4.12 -15.47 8.86
CA SER A 222 3.81 -16.44 7.81
C SER A 222 3.53 -15.80 6.45
N ALA A 223 3.44 -16.67 5.44
CA ALA A 223 3.02 -16.37 4.08
C ALA A 223 2.28 -17.60 3.53
N CYS A 224 1.24 -17.39 2.75
CA CYS A 224 0.52 -18.45 2.07
C CYS A 224 1.30 -18.87 0.82
N ILE A 225 1.76 -20.12 0.77
CA ILE A 225 2.65 -20.61 -0.29
C ILE A 225 2.07 -21.87 -0.94
N ARG A 226 2.28 -21.99 -2.25
CA ARG A 226 1.96 -23.21 -2.99
C ARG A 226 3.03 -24.27 -2.72
N LYS A 227 2.61 -25.42 -2.20
CA LYS A 227 3.46 -26.59 -1.98
C LYS A 227 3.65 -27.40 -3.26
N ARG A 228 4.58 -28.36 -3.21
CA ARG A 228 4.91 -29.22 -4.37
C ARG A 228 3.72 -30.07 -4.84
N HIS A 229 2.89 -30.53 -3.91
CA HIS A 229 1.66 -31.29 -4.20
C HIS A 229 0.51 -30.44 -4.73
N GLY A 230 0.71 -29.12 -4.85
CA GLY A 230 -0.24 -28.23 -5.51
C GLY A 230 -1.23 -27.52 -4.58
N SER A 231 -1.30 -27.89 -3.30
CA SER A 231 -2.11 -27.15 -2.32
C SER A 231 -1.40 -25.87 -1.84
N CYS A 232 -2.20 -24.92 -1.37
CA CYS A 232 -1.75 -23.71 -0.71
C CYS A 232 -1.84 -23.88 0.80
N GLU A 233 -0.73 -23.64 1.48
CA GLU A 233 -0.62 -23.80 2.93
C GLU A 233 0.22 -22.67 3.49
N TRP A 234 0.00 -22.35 4.77
CA TRP A 234 0.84 -21.40 5.48
C TRP A 234 2.30 -21.90 5.55
N PHE A 235 3.23 -20.97 5.40
CA PHE A 235 4.63 -21.24 5.68
C PHE A 235 4.82 -21.29 7.21
N HIS A 236 5.39 -22.38 7.72
CA HIS A 236 5.54 -22.58 9.16
C HIS A 236 7.00 -22.43 9.61
N PRO A 237 7.51 -21.20 9.82
CA PRO A 237 8.79 -20.99 10.45
C PRO A 237 8.71 -21.21 11.96
N PRO A 238 9.85 -21.45 12.64
CA PRO A 238 9.89 -21.57 14.11
C PRO A 238 9.29 -20.37 14.85
N SER A 239 9.35 -19.17 14.28
CA SER A 239 8.76 -17.95 14.87
C SER A 239 7.23 -18.00 14.91
N LEU A 240 6.58 -18.57 13.89
CA LEU A 240 5.12 -18.74 13.88
C LEU A 240 4.68 -19.64 15.03
N ARG A 241 5.33 -20.81 15.17
CA ARG A 241 5.04 -21.76 16.25
C ARG A 241 5.20 -21.12 17.63
N LYS A 242 6.29 -20.36 17.86
CA LYS A 242 6.52 -19.64 19.12
C LYS A 242 5.44 -18.59 19.40
N CYS A 243 4.94 -17.91 18.37
CA CYS A 243 3.86 -16.94 18.51
C CYS A 243 2.54 -17.62 18.87
N GLU A 244 2.18 -18.68 18.15
CA GLU A 244 0.97 -19.46 18.40
C GLU A 244 0.96 -20.03 19.82
N GLU A 245 2.07 -20.66 20.25
CA GLU A 245 2.25 -21.19 21.61
C GLU A 245 2.06 -20.13 22.72
N ARG A 246 2.38 -18.85 22.44
CA ARG A 246 2.17 -17.72 23.37
C ARG A 246 0.78 -17.11 23.29
N ALA A 247 0.11 -17.21 22.15
CA ALA A 247 -1.24 -16.69 21.95
C ALA A 247 -2.31 -17.59 22.61
N PHE A 248 -2.10 -18.91 22.62
CA PHE A 248 -3.04 -19.89 23.18
C PHE A 248 -3.38 -19.71 24.68
N PRO A 249 -2.45 -19.33 25.58
CA PRO A 249 -2.76 -19.05 26.98
C PRO A 249 -3.61 -17.78 27.21
N VAL A 250 -3.43 -16.74 26.40
CA VAL A 250 -4.07 -15.42 26.64
C VAL A 250 -5.55 -15.41 26.25
N ALA A 251 -5.96 -16.23 25.28
CA ALA A 251 -7.37 -16.36 24.89
C ALA A 251 -8.27 -17.01 25.97
N ARG A 252 -7.69 -17.63 27.02
CA ARG A 252 -8.44 -18.30 28.10
C ARG A 252 -8.62 -17.48 29.38
N GLU A 253 -7.76 -16.50 29.65
CA GLU A 253 -7.72 -15.82 30.97
C GLU A 253 -8.24 -14.37 30.95
N GLY A 254 -8.74 -13.89 29.81
CA GLY A 254 -9.31 -12.55 29.68
C GLY A 254 -8.29 -11.54 29.17
N PHE A 255 -8.81 -10.50 28.51
CA PHE A 255 -8.05 -9.41 27.91
C PHE A 255 -7.26 -8.66 28.98
N HIS A 256 -5.96 -8.92 29.08
CA HIS A 256 -5.00 -7.97 29.64
C HIS A 256 -4.39 -7.15 28.48
N GLU A 257 -4.23 -5.84 28.71
CA GLU A 257 -3.59 -4.94 27.75
C GLU A 257 -2.24 -5.53 27.29
N PRO A 258 -1.99 -5.59 25.97
CA PRO A 258 -0.68 -5.98 25.48
C PRO A 258 0.34 -4.93 25.92
N ALA A 259 1.50 -5.38 26.39
CA ALA A 259 2.66 -4.50 26.54
C ALA A 259 2.91 -3.77 25.22
N GLU A 260 3.08 -2.45 25.28
CA GLU A 260 3.37 -1.62 24.10
C GLU A 260 4.58 -2.19 23.34
N GLY A 261 4.36 -2.54 22.07
CA GLY A 261 5.43 -2.85 21.13
C GLY A 261 5.50 -4.30 20.67
N TYR A 262 6.07 -4.44 19.49
CA TYR A 262 6.27 -5.70 18.78
C TYR A 262 7.38 -6.52 19.45
N PRO A 263 7.14 -7.76 19.93
CA PRO A 263 8.22 -8.59 20.44
C PRO A 263 8.90 -9.30 19.27
N ASP A 264 9.56 -8.56 18.37
CA ASP A 264 10.32 -9.21 17.30
C ASP A 264 11.51 -8.36 16.84
N SER A 265 12.59 -8.48 17.60
CA SER A 265 13.92 -8.58 17.02
C SER A 265 14.63 -9.72 17.73
N ASP A 266 14.65 -10.90 17.11
CA ASP A 266 15.65 -11.91 17.45
C ASP A 266 17.02 -11.27 17.12
N PRO A 267 17.89 -10.99 18.11
CA PRO A 267 19.10 -10.18 17.90
C PRO A 267 20.08 -10.77 16.88
N GLY A 268 19.91 -12.05 16.51
CA GLY A 268 20.74 -12.75 15.53
C GLY A 268 20.16 -12.84 14.11
N GLU A 269 18.95 -12.34 13.84
CA GLU A 269 18.28 -12.57 12.56
C GLU A 269 18.64 -11.51 11.50
N LYS A 270 19.47 -11.90 10.52
CA LYS A 270 19.86 -11.04 9.40
C LYS A 270 18.65 -10.62 8.55
N ASP A 271 18.51 -9.32 8.35
CA ASP A 271 17.52 -8.73 7.43
C ASP A 271 18.04 -8.85 5.99
N PRO A 272 17.30 -9.52 5.08
CA PRO A 272 17.71 -9.67 3.68
C PRO A 272 17.70 -8.36 2.87
N LEU A 273 17.28 -7.24 3.46
CA LEU A 273 17.21 -5.91 2.85
C LEU A 273 18.00 -4.83 3.62
N SER A 274 18.86 -5.23 4.57
CA SER A 274 19.71 -4.32 5.35
C SER A 274 21.00 -3.90 4.66
N GLU A 275 21.27 -4.39 3.45
CA GLU A 275 22.43 -3.93 2.67
C GLU A 275 22.27 -2.44 2.34
N HIS A 276 23.08 -1.61 2.99
CA HIS A 276 23.27 -0.21 2.61
C HIS A 276 24.01 -0.15 1.27
N PRO A 277 23.64 0.78 0.36
CA PRO A 277 24.39 1.00 -0.86
C PRO A 277 25.60 1.87 -0.55
N GLU A 278 26.65 1.30 0.05
CA GLU A 278 28.02 1.82 0.04
C GLU A 278 28.96 0.76 0.64
N GLU A 279 30.14 0.61 0.04
CA GLU A 279 31.18 -0.40 0.29
C GLU A 279 31.02 -1.75 -0.45
N LEU A 280 31.38 -1.75 -1.73
CA LEU A 280 32.01 -2.92 -2.36
C LEU A 280 33.52 -2.90 -2.03
N PRO A 281 34.07 -3.87 -1.28
CA PRO A 281 35.47 -4.23 -1.40
C PRO A 281 35.63 -5.22 -2.57
N GLY A 282 36.68 -5.00 -3.37
CA GLY A 282 36.90 -5.59 -4.69
C GLY A 282 36.61 -7.09 -4.84
N LEU A 283 35.81 -7.41 -5.85
CA LEU A 283 35.82 -8.72 -6.47
C LEU A 283 37.07 -8.82 -7.37
N PRO A 284 37.78 -9.96 -7.38
CA PRO A 284 38.83 -10.21 -8.37
C PRO A 284 38.19 -10.36 -9.76
N GLU A 285 38.88 -9.81 -10.77
CA GLU A 285 38.56 -9.96 -12.19
C GLU A 285 38.43 -11.45 -12.52
N LEU A 286 37.26 -11.85 -13.03
CA LEU A 286 37.08 -13.15 -13.68
C LEU A 286 37.28 -12.90 -15.18
N GLU A 287 38.29 -13.57 -15.73
CA GLU A 287 38.68 -13.52 -17.14
C GLU A 287 37.55 -14.04 -18.03
N ASP A 288 37.28 -13.29 -19.10
CA ASP A 288 36.29 -13.56 -20.13
C ASP A 288 36.76 -14.69 -21.06
N ASP A 289 36.51 -15.95 -20.70
CA ASP A 289 36.64 -17.08 -21.65
C ASP A 289 35.71 -18.24 -21.20
N ASP A 290 34.42 -18.14 -21.52
CA ASP A 290 33.53 -19.30 -21.78
C ASP A 290 32.06 -18.86 -21.99
N PHE A 291 31.80 -18.06 -23.03
CA PHE A 291 30.43 -17.88 -23.56
C PHE A 291 30.30 -18.54 -24.95
N PRO A 292 29.41 -19.53 -25.15
CA PRO A 292 29.18 -20.13 -26.45
C PRO A 292 28.48 -19.13 -27.40
N THR A 293 29.06 -18.94 -28.59
CA THR A 293 28.66 -17.94 -29.60
C THR A 293 27.51 -18.38 -30.51
N SER A 294 26.54 -19.16 -30.04
CA SER A 294 25.38 -19.50 -30.87
C SER A 294 24.11 -19.71 -30.07
N PHE A 295 23.07 -18.97 -30.46
CA PHE A 295 21.69 -19.18 -30.02
C PHE A 295 21.06 -20.32 -30.83
N PRO A 296 20.30 -21.24 -30.22
CA PRO A 296 19.47 -22.18 -30.97
C PRO A 296 18.25 -21.46 -31.57
N GLU A 297 17.99 -21.71 -32.86
CA GLU A 297 16.83 -21.21 -33.60
C GLU A 297 15.52 -21.76 -33.03
N PHE A 298 14.51 -20.89 -32.89
CA PHE A 298 13.14 -21.25 -32.49
C PHE A 298 12.31 -21.70 -33.72
N PRO A 299 11.54 -22.81 -33.64
CA PRO A 299 10.62 -23.20 -34.72
C PRO A 299 9.33 -22.35 -34.75
N GLU A 300 8.97 -21.79 -35.91
CA GLU A 300 7.82 -20.90 -36.14
C GLU A 300 6.44 -21.57 -36.26
N HIS A 301 6.19 -22.73 -35.64
CA HIS A 301 4.91 -23.44 -35.83
C HIS A 301 4.26 -23.87 -34.53
N LEU A 302 3.95 -22.93 -33.64
CA LEU A 302 3.03 -23.14 -32.52
C LEU A 302 2.33 -21.84 -32.10
N PHE A 303 1.35 -21.39 -32.89
CA PHE A 303 0.19 -20.67 -32.36
C PHE A 303 -1.05 -21.07 -33.17
N PRO A 304 -2.11 -21.63 -32.55
CA PRO A 304 -3.44 -21.68 -33.14
C PRO A 304 -4.12 -20.31 -33.14
#